data_AF-A0A1Q3CJ89-F1
#
_entry.id   AF-A0A1Q3CJ89-F1
#
_cell.length_a   1.000
_cell.length_b   1.000
_cell.length_c   1.000
_cell.angle_alpha   90.00
_cell.angle_beta   90.00
_cell.angle_gamma   90.00
#
_symmetry.space_group_name_H-M   'P 1'
#
loop_
_entity.id
_entity.type
_entity.pdbx_description
1 polymer ?
#
loop_
_entity_poly.entity_id
_entity_poly.type
_entity_poly.pdbx_seq_one_letter_code
_entity_poly.pdbx_strand_id
1 'polypeptide(L)'
;MAKPTNLLGAEHRLLHHIITTHVLPTSGGHEKMSYQDLYIMWHVVTGKALNLPHLIMKNMLRATSKLDGALPYGMVITKILSHFGIVVGNEVASIIDVRDIYNASSLKRMG
;
A
#
# COMPACT_ATOMS: atom_id res chain seq x y z
N MET A 1 -15.75 0.18 21.54
CA MET A 1 -14.92 1.35 21.19
C MET A 1 -14.92 1.51 19.68
N ALA A 2 -15.22 2.70 19.16
CA ALA A 2 -15.18 2.95 17.71
C ALA A 2 -13.72 2.89 17.21
N LYS A 3 -13.47 2.20 16.09
CA LYS A 3 -12.14 2.15 15.48
C LYS A 3 -11.69 3.59 15.13
N PRO A 4 -10.43 3.98 15.38
CA PRO A 4 -9.95 5.35 15.12
C PRO A 4 -10.05 5.74 13.64
N THR A 5 -10.07 4.78 12.73
CA THR A 5 -10.32 4.97 11.29
C THR A 5 -11.75 5.40 10.94
N ASN A 6 -12.75 5.16 11.80
CA ASN A 6 -14.15 5.55 11.58
C ASN A 6 -14.46 7.03 11.82
N LEU A 7 -13.50 7.79 12.32
CA LEU A 7 -13.62 9.24 12.52
C LEU A 7 -13.37 10.05 11.24
N LEU A 8 -12.77 9.42 10.22
CA LEU A 8 -12.38 10.07 8.96
C LEU A 8 -13.47 9.88 7.89
N GLY A 9 -13.67 10.92 7.06
CA GLY A 9 -14.52 10.83 5.88
C GLY A 9 -14.09 9.72 4.93
N ALA A 10 -15.01 9.23 4.08
CA ALA A 10 -14.75 8.13 3.15
C ALA A 10 -13.51 8.36 2.25
N GLU A 11 -13.31 9.59 1.80
CA GLU A 11 -12.16 9.99 0.97
C GLU A 11 -10.83 9.83 1.70
N HIS A 12 -10.76 10.23 2.97
CA HIS A 12 -9.55 10.12 3.78
C HIS A 12 -9.22 8.67 4.12
N ARG A 13 -10.25 7.83 4.34
CA ARG A 13 -10.08 6.38 4.52
C ARG A 13 -9.58 5.71 3.25
N LEU A 14 -10.12 6.10 2.09
CA LEU A 14 -9.65 5.63 0.79
C LEU A 14 -8.20 6.03 0.56
N LEU A 15 -7.84 7.29 0.81
CA LEU A 15 -6.48 7.79 0.66
C LEU A 15 -5.50 7.04 1.57
N HIS A 16 -5.86 6.84 2.84
CA HIS A 16 -5.06 6.03 3.78
C HIS A 16 -4.85 4.61 3.28
N HIS A 17 -5.92 3.99 2.78
CA HIS A 17 -5.87 2.64 2.26
C HIS A 17 -4.97 2.55 1.02
N ILE A 18 -5.07 3.48 0.07
CA ILE A 18 -4.18 3.57 -1.10
C ILE A 18 -2.73 3.72 -0.65
N ILE A 19 -2.43 4.60 0.30
CA ILE A 19 -1.07 4.82 0.79
C ILE A 19 -0.49 3.57 1.42
N THR A 20 -1.25 2.91 2.31
CA THR A 20 -0.76 1.75 3.05
C THR A 20 -0.71 0.47 2.23
N THR A 21 -1.33 0.43 1.05
CA THR A 21 -1.30 -0.72 0.13
C THR A 21 -0.34 -0.52 -1.05
N HIS A 22 -0.23 0.70 -1.59
CA HIS A 22 0.54 0.96 -2.81
C HIS A 22 1.81 1.79 -2.57
N VAL A 23 1.77 2.79 -1.68
CA VAL A 23 2.91 3.70 -1.45
C VAL A 23 3.88 3.13 -0.42
N LEU A 24 3.36 2.63 0.70
CA LEU A 24 4.09 1.97 1.76
C LEU A 24 3.38 0.66 2.14
N PRO A 25 3.36 -0.34 1.25
CA PRO A 25 2.82 -1.66 1.57
C PRO A 25 3.45 -2.21 2.84
N THR A 26 2.61 -2.62 3.78
CA THR A 26 3.02 -3.35 4.99
C THR A 26 2.19 -4.61 5.16
N SER A 27 2.79 -5.66 5.71
CA SER A 27 2.08 -6.92 6.04
C SER A 27 1.22 -6.84 7.31
N GLY A 28 1.15 -5.68 7.96
CA GLY A 28 0.34 -5.45 9.16
C GLY A 28 -1.07 -4.96 8.84
N GLY A 29 -1.98 -5.07 9.80
CA GLY A 29 -3.34 -4.57 9.63
C GLY A 29 -3.40 -3.06 9.37
N HIS A 30 -4.22 -2.64 8.41
CA HIS A 30 -4.42 -1.23 8.00
C HIS A 30 -5.31 -0.43 8.98
N GLU A 31 -5.50 -0.91 10.21
CA GLU A 31 -6.47 -0.33 11.14
C GLU A 31 -5.92 0.90 11.87
N LYS A 32 -4.60 1.00 12.03
CA LYS A 32 -3.94 2.10 12.73
C LYS A 32 -3.09 2.91 11.75
N MET A 33 -3.40 4.19 11.65
CA MET A 33 -2.64 5.15 10.87
C MET A 33 -1.35 5.53 11.60
N SER A 34 -0.20 5.39 10.93
CA SER A 34 1.08 5.83 11.47
C SER A 34 1.35 7.31 11.18
N TYR A 35 2.31 7.91 11.88
CA TYR A 35 2.76 9.28 11.57
C TYR A 35 3.32 9.39 10.14
N GLN A 36 3.93 8.31 9.63
CA GLN A 36 4.42 8.26 8.27
C GLN A 36 3.28 8.27 7.26
N ASP A 37 2.17 7.59 7.55
CA ASP A 37 0.98 7.60 6.70
C ASP A 37 0.35 8.99 6.67
N LEU A 38 0.22 9.64 7.83
CA LEU A 38 -0.26 11.03 7.93
C LEU A 38 0.63 12.01 7.15
N TYR A 39 1.94 11.85 7.23
CA TYR A 39 2.89 12.68 6.49
C TYR A 39 2.68 12.56 4.98
N ILE A 40 2.52 11.33 4.47
CA ILE A 40 2.27 11.09 3.04
C ILE A 40 0.90 11.64 2.64
N MET A 41 -0.14 11.39 3.44
CA MET A 41 -1.48 11.94 3.21
C MET A 41 -1.46 13.45 3.10
N TRP A 42 -0.74 14.14 3.99
CA TRP A 42 -0.59 15.58 3.96
C TRP A 42 0.07 16.07 2.67
N HIS A 43 1.13 15.41 2.19
CA HIS A 43 1.76 15.76 0.91
C HIS A 43 0.80 15.58 -0.27
N VAL A 44 0.03 14.49 -0.30
CA VAL A 44 -0.96 14.25 -1.36
C VAL A 44 -2.08 15.30 -1.33
N VAL A 45 -2.64 15.59 -0.15
CA VAL A 45 -3.72 16.58 0.01
C VAL A 45 -3.26 18.00 -0.30
N THR A 46 -2.02 18.35 0.07
CA THR A 46 -1.47 19.69 -0.18
C THR A 46 -0.79 19.83 -1.54
N GLY A 47 -0.71 18.76 -2.34
CA GLY A 47 -0.03 18.75 -3.63
C GLY A 47 1.47 19.03 -3.56
N LYS A 48 2.10 18.81 -2.40
CA LYS A 48 3.53 19.05 -2.19
C LYS A 48 4.37 17.89 -2.69
N ALA A 49 5.56 18.22 -3.18
CA ALA A 49 6.50 17.23 -3.67
C ALA A 49 6.96 16.30 -2.53
N LEU A 50 6.81 15.01 -2.76
CA LEU A 50 7.21 13.95 -1.84
C LEU A 50 8.37 13.16 -2.46
N ASN A 51 9.43 12.91 -1.69
CA ASN A 51 10.54 12.05 -2.13
C ASN A 51 10.12 10.57 -2.06
N LEU A 52 9.30 10.16 -3.02
CA LEU A 52 8.75 8.81 -3.12
C LEU A 52 9.83 7.72 -3.27
N PRO A 53 10.89 7.89 -4.08
CA PRO A 53 11.98 6.91 -4.14
C PRO A 53 12.63 6.64 -2.79
N HIS A 54 12.85 7.69 -1.99
CA HIS A 54 13.41 7.55 -0.64
C HIS A 54 12.48 6.74 0.29
N LEU A 55 11.17 6.99 0.23
CA LEU A 55 10.18 6.23 1.01
C LEU A 55 10.14 4.76 0.61
N ILE A 56 10.17 4.48 -0.70
CA ILE A 56 10.20 3.11 -1.24
C ILE A 56 11.45 2.38 -0.74
N MET A 57 12.64 2.99 -0.88
CA MET A 57 13.90 2.41 -0.41
C MET A 57 13.87 2.12 1.09
N LYS A 58 13.37 3.06 1.91
CA LYS A 58 13.23 2.87 3.35
C LYS A 58 12.28 1.71 3.69
N ASN A 59 11.18 1.56 2.96
CA ASN A 59 10.25 0.45 3.17
C ASN A 59 10.86 -0.91 2.81
N MET A 60 11.60 -0.96 1.69
CA MET A 60 12.34 -2.16 1.26
C MET A 60 13.36 -2.57 2.32
N LEU A 61 14.18 -1.65 2.80
CA LEU A 61 15.17 -1.90 3.86
C LEU A 61 14.53 -2.37 5.18
N ARG A 62 13.32 -1.87 5.50
CA ARG A 62 12.57 -2.35 6.67
C ARG A 62 12.03 -3.77 6.48
N ALA A 63 11.72 -4.17 5.25
CA ALA A 63 11.25 -5.52 4.97
C ALA A 63 12.38 -6.54 5.07
N THR A 64 13.62 -6.18 4.71
CA THR A 64 14.78 -7.10 4.80
C THR A 64 15.11 -7.51 6.23
N SER A 65 14.70 -6.74 7.24
CA SER A 65 14.88 -7.13 8.66
C SER A 65 13.82 -8.10 9.19
N LYS A 66 12.78 -8.42 8.40
CA LYS A 66 11.73 -9.38 8.78
C LYS A 66 12.01 -10.72 8.13
N LEU A 67 12.40 -11.72 8.92
CA LEU A 67 12.81 -13.04 8.41
C LEU A 67 11.71 -13.77 7.61
N ASP A 68 10.44 -13.67 8.03
CA ASP A 68 9.29 -14.33 7.38
C ASP A 68 8.31 -13.33 6.72
N GLY A 69 8.78 -12.12 6.42
CA GLY A 69 7.94 -11.07 5.83
C GLY A 69 7.79 -11.25 4.32
N ALA A 70 6.56 -11.12 3.80
CA ALA A 70 6.34 -10.97 2.37
C ALA A 70 7.11 -9.73 1.84
N LEU A 71 7.74 -9.87 0.68
CA LEU A 71 8.45 -8.78 0.03
C LEU A 71 7.45 -7.67 -0.36
N PRO A 72 7.64 -6.42 0.11
CA PRO A 72 6.79 -5.32 -0.34
C PRO A 72 6.97 -5.11 -1.84
N TYR A 73 5.91 -4.65 -2.51
CA TYR A 73 5.87 -4.41 -3.95
C TYR A 73 6.06 -5.65 -4.85
N GLY A 74 5.83 -6.87 -4.33
CA GLY A 74 5.97 -8.13 -5.10
C GLY A 74 5.36 -8.07 -6.50
N MET A 75 4.10 -7.62 -6.62
CA MET A 75 3.42 -7.50 -7.92
C MET A 75 4.17 -6.61 -8.93
N VAL A 76 4.72 -5.47 -8.48
CA VAL A 76 5.47 -4.55 -9.35
C VAL A 76 6.79 -5.18 -9.76
N ILE A 77 7.49 -5.79 -8.81
CA ILE A 77 8.77 -6.46 -9.04
C ILE A 77 8.59 -7.62 -10.03
N THR A 78 7.57 -8.45 -9.85
CA THR A 78 7.26 -9.57 -10.74
C THR A 78 6.93 -9.12 -12.15
N LYS A 79 6.20 -8.01 -12.31
CA LYS A 79 5.95 -7.42 -13.64
C LYS A 79 7.24 -6.93 -14.30
N ILE A 80 8.14 -6.30 -13.55
CA ILE A 80 9.45 -5.86 -14.05
C ILE A 80 10.28 -7.07 -14.49
N LEU A 81 10.39 -8.09 -13.65
CA LEU A 81 11.16 -9.32 -13.96
C LEU A 81 10.60 -10.03 -15.19
N SER A 82 9.27 -10.14 -15.29
CA SER A 82 8.58 -10.74 -16.43
C SER A 82 8.85 -9.98 -17.73
N HIS A 83 8.92 -8.64 -17.68
CA HIS A 83 9.28 -7.82 -18.85
C HIS A 83 10.67 -8.15 -19.39
N PHE A 84 11.61 -8.54 -18.52
CA PHE A 84 12.96 -8.98 -18.89
C PHE A 84 13.06 -10.49 -19.16
N GLY A 85 11.95 -11.24 -19.17
CA GLY A 85 11.94 -12.68 -19.40
C GLY A 85 12.42 -13.53 -18.21
N ILE A 86 12.51 -12.95 -17.02
CA ILE A 86 12.88 -13.66 -15.79
C ILE A 86 11.61 -14.27 -15.19
N VAL A 87 11.55 -15.61 -15.15
CA VAL A 87 10.41 -16.35 -14.59
C VAL A 87 10.62 -16.56 -13.08
N VAL A 88 9.68 -16.05 -12.28
CA VAL A 88 9.64 -16.26 -10.83
C VAL A 88 8.78 -17.48 -10.53
N GLY A 89 9.38 -18.57 -10.03
CA GLY A 89 8.70 -19.87 -9.90
C GLY A 89 7.55 -19.94 -8.88
N ASN A 90 7.51 -19.04 -7.90
CA ASN A 90 6.54 -19.06 -6.80
C ASN A 90 5.57 -17.87 -6.81
N GLU A 91 5.55 -17.05 -7.87
CA GLU A 91 4.67 -15.90 -7.96
C GLU A 91 3.96 -15.86 -9.31
N VAL A 92 2.62 -15.81 -9.26
CA VAL A 92 1.78 -15.65 -10.45
C VAL A 92 1.49 -14.17 -10.61
N ALA A 93 1.86 -13.58 -11.75
CA ALA A 93 1.47 -12.22 -12.07
C ALA A 93 -0.07 -12.13 -12.06
N SER A 94 -0.63 -11.41 -11.10
CA SER A 94 -2.07 -11.27 -10.99
C SER A 94 -2.60 -10.34 -12.09
N ILE A 95 -3.65 -10.80 -12.76
CA ILE A 95 -4.50 -9.96 -13.60
C ILE A 95 -5.41 -9.16 -12.66
N ILE A 96 -5.71 -7.91 -13.01
CA ILE A 96 -6.62 -7.06 -12.24
C ILE A 96 -7.98 -7.76 -12.15
N ASP A 97 -8.44 -8.01 -10.93
CA ASP A 97 -9.75 -8.58 -10.63
C ASP A 97 -10.77 -7.46 -10.34
N VAL A 98 -12.06 -7.76 -10.47
CA VAL A 98 -13.15 -6.89 -10.01
C VAL A 98 -12.99 -6.50 -8.53
N ARG A 99 -12.35 -7.35 -7.72
CA ARG A 99 -12.03 -7.09 -6.31
C ARG A 99 -10.99 -5.99 -6.10
N ASP A 100 -10.15 -5.71 -7.10
CA ASP A 100 -9.13 -4.66 -7.05
C ASP A 100 -9.73 -3.28 -7.36
N ILE A 101 -10.99 -3.22 -7.83
CA ILE A 101 -11.68 -1.98 -8.18
C ILE A 101 -12.40 -1.42 -6.94
N TYR A 102 -12.12 -0.15 -6.63
CA TYR A 102 -12.86 0.58 -5.61
C TYR A 102 -14.30 0.84 -6.06
N ASN A 103 -15.26 0.32 -5.30
CA ASN A 103 -16.69 0.52 -5.50
C ASN A 103 -17.38 0.87 -4.17
N ALA A 104 -18.69 1.12 -4.21
CA ALA A 104 -19.46 1.49 -3.03
C ALA A 104 -19.43 0.42 -1.91
N SER A 105 -19.33 -0.86 -2.25
CA SER A 105 -19.25 -1.94 -1.26
C SER A 105 -17.86 -2.02 -0.63
N SER A 106 -16.80 -1.84 -1.42
CA SER A 106 -15.42 -1.73 -0.93
C SER A 106 -15.27 -0.57 0.06
N LEU A 107 -15.83 0.60 -0.26
CA LEU A 107 -15.79 1.78 0.61
C LEU A 107 -16.56 1.58 1.93
N LYS A 108 -17.70 0.87 1.90
CA LYS A 108 -18.46 0.53 3.12
C LYS A 108 -17.66 -0.36 4.08
N ARG A 109 -16.74 -1.18 3.57
CA ARG A 109 -15.91 -2.11 4.35
C ARG A 109 -14.66 -1.47 4.96
N MET A 110 -14.34 -0.23 4.61
CA MET A 110 -13.15 0.49 5.12
C MET A 110 -13.37 1.18 6.47
N GLY A 111 -14.52 0.94 7.12
CA GLY A 111 -14.83 1.42 8.47
C GLY A 111 -14.64 0.36 9.55
#